data_AF-C3XHS4-F1
#
_entry.id   AF-C3XHS4-F1
#
_cell.length_a   1.000
_cell.length_b   1.000
_cell.length_c   1.000
_cell.angle_alpha   90.00
_cell.angle_beta   90.00
_cell.angle_gamma   90.00
#
_symmetry.space_group_name_H-M   'P 1'
#
loop_
_entity.id
_entity.type
_entity.pdbx_description
1 polymer ?
#
loop_
_entity_poly.entity_id
_entity_poly.type
_entity_poly.pdbx_seq_one_letter_code
_entity_poly.pdbx_strand_id
1 'polypeptide(L)'
;MNIFTRLFKVSTTGTKIKILAFAIFANIAFANESLQKLFNEYNVGKDKQEYINKECNKEVLKDNFKDLSKIEQIYKFEVARIDCEVNNLGEVLGSTQGILASLNYGYDEYDKLLNKYYKLYRAEVKKQNKTTPTGAFSHEPSIQKGQDTLLEEQRAWLKLRDSYEAYTKAHHAHIYDINGGGTIYSIEASNARLGLLKMRVNELFSRYLMMITDGGVEFDSIFGCNVGGDI
;
A
#
# COMPACT_ATOMS: atom_id res chain seq x y z
N MET A 1 -42.61 -13.33 9.09
CA MET A 1 -41.49 -13.86 8.30
C MET A 1 -41.44 -13.11 6.96
N ASN A 2 -40.88 -11.90 6.90
CA ASN A 2 -40.69 -11.10 5.67
C ASN A 2 -40.04 -9.73 5.94
N ILE A 3 -38.74 -9.72 6.32
CA ILE A 3 -37.98 -8.45 6.47
C ILE A 3 -36.71 -8.43 5.61
N PHE A 4 -36.27 -9.57 5.06
CA PHE A 4 -34.98 -9.64 4.33
C PHE A 4 -35.03 -9.31 2.84
N THR A 5 -36.20 -9.07 2.24
CA THR A 5 -36.36 -8.91 0.78
C THR A 5 -36.44 -7.47 0.27
N ARG A 6 -36.30 -6.43 1.12
CA ARG A 6 -36.44 -5.02 0.69
C ARG A 6 -35.16 -4.23 0.41
N LEU A 7 -33.97 -4.79 0.62
CA LEU A 7 -32.71 -4.05 0.39
C LEU A 7 -32.03 -4.31 -0.96
N PHE A 8 -32.59 -5.16 -1.82
CA PHE A 8 -31.99 -5.45 -3.13
C PHE A 8 -33.01 -5.33 -4.26
N LYS A 9 -33.40 -4.09 -4.59
CA LYS A 9 -33.94 -3.79 -5.93
C LYS A 9 -33.33 -2.51 -6.51
N VAL A 10 -32.34 -2.75 -7.37
CA VAL A 10 -32.05 -2.10 -8.66
C VAL A 10 -31.61 -0.63 -8.66
N SER A 11 -30.33 -0.43 -8.97
CA SER A 11 -29.94 0.48 -10.07
C SER A 11 -28.75 -0.13 -10.82
N THR A 12 -28.91 -0.25 -12.12
CA THR A 12 -28.01 -0.86 -13.12
C THR A 12 -26.79 0.02 -13.41
N THR A 13 -25.99 0.29 -12.38
CA THR A 13 -24.63 0.87 -12.42
C THR A 13 -23.61 0.00 -11.66
N GLY A 14 -24.02 -1.25 -11.36
CA GLY A 14 -23.55 -2.06 -10.25
C GLY A 14 -22.23 -2.83 -10.39
N THR A 15 -21.40 -2.62 -11.42
CA THR A 15 -20.13 -3.35 -11.52
C THR A 15 -18.99 -2.62 -10.79
N LYS A 16 -18.87 -1.29 -10.93
CA LYS A 16 -17.81 -0.51 -10.26
C LYS A 16 -18.02 -0.41 -8.73
N ILE A 17 -19.27 -0.30 -8.28
CA ILE A 17 -19.61 -0.17 -6.84
C ILE A 17 -19.42 -1.50 -6.09
N LYS A 18 -19.70 -2.65 -6.71
CA LYS A 18 -19.50 -3.97 -6.08
C LYS A 18 -18.03 -4.31 -5.88
N ILE A 19 -17.15 -3.96 -6.84
CA ILE A 19 -15.70 -4.14 -6.71
C ILE A 19 -15.15 -3.24 -5.59
N LEU A 20 -15.65 -2.00 -5.49
CA LEU A 20 -15.23 -1.06 -4.45
C LEU A 20 -15.66 -1.53 -3.05
N ALA A 21 -16.90 -1.99 -2.89
CA ALA A 21 -17.39 -2.54 -1.62
C ALA A 21 -16.59 -3.79 -1.21
N PHE A 22 -16.33 -4.74 -2.12
CA PHE A 22 -15.52 -5.92 -1.81
C PHE A 22 -14.07 -5.59 -1.43
N ALA A 23 -13.46 -4.60 -2.11
CA ALA A 23 -12.11 -4.16 -1.77
C ALA A 23 -12.05 -3.46 -0.41
N ILE A 24 -13.08 -2.69 -0.02
CA ILE A 24 -13.13 -2.03 1.29
C ILE A 24 -13.33 -3.08 2.41
N PHE A 25 -14.25 -4.02 2.24
CA PHE A 25 -14.54 -5.02 3.28
C PHE A 25 -13.42 -6.04 3.47
N ALA A 26 -12.73 -6.46 2.40
CA ALA A 26 -11.60 -7.38 2.52
C ALA A 26 -10.43 -6.76 3.31
N ASN A 27 -10.07 -5.50 3.06
CA ASN A 27 -8.90 -4.87 3.70
C ASN A 27 -9.13 -4.45 5.15
N ILE A 28 -10.39 -4.18 5.55
CA ILE A 28 -10.70 -3.92 6.97
C ILE A 28 -10.60 -5.22 7.79
N ALA A 29 -11.00 -6.35 7.22
CA ALA A 29 -10.88 -7.65 7.89
C ALA A 29 -9.42 -8.09 8.08
N PHE A 30 -8.54 -7.89 7.08
CA PHE A 30 -7.14 -8.34 7.14
C PHE A 30 -6.21 -7.49 8.03
N ALA A 31 -6.45 -6.18 8.16
CA ALA A 31 -5.63 -5.33 9.02
C ALA A 31 -5.92 -5.57 10.50
N ASN A 32 -7.18 -5.88 10.83
CA ASN A 32 -7.60 -6.15 12.19
C ASN A 32 -7.01 -7.47 12.73
N GLU A 33 -6.84 -8.48 11.87
CA GLU A 33 -6.23 -9.76 12.24
C GLU A 33 -4.72 -9.64 12.54
N SER A 34 -3.97 -8.94 11.67
CA SER A 34 -2.54 -8.71 11.89
C SER A 34 -2.25 -7.87 13.13
N LEU A 35 -3.05 -6.82 13.36
CA LEU A 35 -2.91 -5.98 14.55
C LEU A 35 -3.23 -6.77 15.83
N GLN A 36 -4.31 -7.57 15.81
CA GLN A 36 -4.67 -8.41 16.94
C GLN A 36 -3.60 -9.48 17.24
N LYS A 37 -2.98 -10.05 16.20
CA LYS A 37 -1.87 -10.99 16.36
C LYS A 37 -0.70 -10.33 17.07
N LEU A 38 -0.33 -9.11 16.67
CA LEU A 38 0.75 -8.36 17.30
C LEU A 38 0.42 -8.03 18.76
N PHE A 39 -0.82 -7.63 19.05
CA PHE A 39 -1.28 -7.39 20.42
C PHE A 39 -1.13 -8.62 21.31
N ASN A 40 -1.48 -9.80 20.78
CA ASN A 40 -1.34 -11.05 21.51
C ASN A 40 0.14 -11.43 21.72
N GLU A 41 0.97 -11.26 20.70
CA GLU A 41 2.41 -11.59 20.77
C GLU A 41 3.16 -10.76 21.81
N TYR A 42 2.82 -9.47 21.92
CA TYR A 42 3.47 -8.54 22.84
C TYR A 42 2.70 -8.31 24.15
N ASN A 43 1.64 -9.08 24.41
CA ASN A 43 0.77 -8.94 25.59
C ASN A 43 0.30 -7.49 25.83
N VAL A 44 -0.14 -6.81 24.77
CA VAL A 44 -0.56 -5.40 24.85
C VAL A 44 -1.85 -5.31 25.69
N GLY A 45 -1.85 -4.44 26.70
CA GLY A 45 -3.00 -4.21 27.58
C GLY A 45 -4.23 -3.71 26.81
N LYS A 46 -5.44 -4.11 27.25
CA LYS A 46 -6.71 -3.77 26.56
C LYS A 46 -6.93 -2.26 26.43
N ASP A 47 -6.51 -1.49 27.43
CA ASP A 47 -6.53 -0.03 27.44
C ASP A 47 -5.69 0.55 26.29
N LYS A 48 -4.50 0.00 26.05
CA LYS A 48 -3.62 0.43 24.96
C LYS A 48 -4.15 -0.02 23.59
N GLN A 49 -4.76 -1.21 23.50
CA GLN A 49 -5.42 -1.68 22.28
C GLN A 49 -6.59 -0.76 21.91
N GLU A 50 -7.44 -0.39 22.89
CA GLU A 50 -8.56 0.52 22.69
C GLU A 50 -8.10 1.92 22.27
N TYR A 51 -7.03 2.42 22.88
CA TYR A 51 -6.39 3.68 22.49
C TYR A 51 -5.98 3.67 21.01
N ILE A 52 -5.20 2.68 20.57
CA ILE A 52 -4.77 2.58 19.16
C ILE A 52 -5.98 2.48 18.22
N ASN A 53 -6.95 1.63 18.55
CA ASN A 53 -8.15 1.45 17.73
C ASN A 53 -8.98 2.74 17.61
N LYS A 54 -8.99 3.57 18.66
CA LYS A 54 -9.70 4.85 18.66
C LYS A 54 -8.97 5.90 17.82
N GLU A 55 -7.67 6.09 18.06
CA GLU A 55 -6.87 7.11 17.37
C GLU A 55 -6.74 6.84 15.87
N CYS A 56 -6.62 5.56 15.49
CA CYS A 56 -6.43 5.16 14.09
C CYS A 56 -7.74 4.83 13.36
N ASN A 57 -8.89 5.15 13.95
CA ASN A 57 -10.19 4.89 13.35
C ASN A 57 -10.45 5.78 12.12
N LYS A 58 -11.19 5.22 11.17
CA LYS A 58 -11.71 5.90 9.98
C LYS A 58 -12.45 7.18 10.28
N GLU A 59 -13.23 7.24 11.34
CA GLU A 59 -14.00 8.45 11.66
C GLU A 59 -13.10 9.61 12.09
N VAL A 60 -11.96 9.32 12.73
CA VAL A 60 -10.96 10.31 13.14
C VAL A 60 -10.15 10.81 11.93
N LEU A 61 -9.85 9.91 10.99
CA LEU A 61 -8.96 10.21 9.86
C LEU A 61 -9.70 10.70 8.59
N LYS A 62 -11.03 10.46 8.51
CA LYS A 62 -11.86 10.71 7.32
C LYS A 62 -11.90 12.18 6.90
N ASP A 63 -12.00 13.09 7.86
CA ASP A 63 -12.25 14.50 7.56
C ASP A 63 -11.04 15.18 6.89
N ASN A 64 -9.86 14.58 7.04
CA ASN A 64 -8.62 15.03 6.40
C ASN A 64 -8.62 14.88 4.87
N PHE A 65 -9.55 14.10 4.30
CA PHE A 65 -9.54 13.71 2.89
C PHE A 65 -10.87 13.99 2.16
N LYS A 66 -11.78 14.72 2.79
CA LYS A 66 -13.18 14.89 2.32
C LYS A 66 -13.31 15.42 0.90
N ASP A 67 -12.34 16.19 0.42
CA ASP A 67 -12.36 16.86 -0.89
C ASP A 67 -11.80 15.97 -2.03
N LEU A 68 -11.27 14.78 -1.71
CA LEU A 68 -10.73 13.85 -2.71
C LEU A 68 -11.80 12.96 -3.32
N SER A 69 -11.51 12.31 -4.46
CA SER A 69 -12.40 11.28 -4.99
C SER A 69 -12.55 10.10 -4.01
N LYS A 70 -13.66 9.35 -4.08
CA LYS A 70 -13.90 8.22 -3.16
C LYS A 70 -12.76 7.19 -3.16
N ILE A 71 -12.12 6.97 -4.30
CA ILE A 71 -11.02 6.00 -4.41
C ILE A 71 -9.73 6.51 -3.77
N GLU A 72 -9.44 7.81 -3.92
CA GLU A 72 -8.33 8.48 -3.25
C GLU A 72 -8.56 8.56 -1.74
N GLN A 73 -9.79 8.85 -1.30
CA GLN A 73 -10.15 8.81 0.12
C GLN A 73 -9.88 7.44 0.74
N ILE A 74 -10.26 6.35 0.04
CA ILE A 74 -9.99 4.98 0.51
C ILE A 74 -8.48 4.76 0.65
N TYR A 75 -7.71 5.13 -0.37
CA TYR A 75 -6.26 4.96 -0.35
C TYR A 75 -5.60 5.75 0.78
N LYS A 76 -5.90 7.05 0.87
CA LYS A 76 -5.35 7.93 1.90
C LYS A 76 -5.74 7.47 3.29
N PHE A 77 -6.97 6.99 3.47
CA PHE A 77 -7.38 6.38 4.73
C PHE A 77 -6.58 5.11 5.07
N GLU A 78 -6.42 4.19 4.13
CA GLU A 78 -5.68 2.94 4.37
C GLU A 78 -4.21 3.20 4.76
N VAL A 79 -3.55 4.12 4.05
CA VAL A 79 -2.18 4.56 4.36
C VAL A 79 -2.10 5.28 5.70
N ALA A 80 -3.00 6.24 5.95
CA ALA A 80 -3.01 7.01 7.20
C ALA A 80 -3.30 6.14 8.42
N ARG A 81 -4.16 5.12 8.29
CA ARG A 81 -4.43 4.16 9.35
C ARG A 81 -3.18 3.36 9.68
N ILE A 82 -2.53 2.76 8.69
CA ILE A 82 -1.30 1.96 8.93
C ILE A 82 -0.22 2.83 9.57
N ASP A 83 -0.03 4.06 9.08
CA ASP A 83 0.97 4.97 9.63
C ASP A 83 0.64 5.38 11.08
N CYS A 84 -0.64 5.61 11.37
CA CYS A 84 -1.11 5.84 12.74
C CYS A 84 -0.85 4.62 13.63
N GLU A 85 -1.19 3.41 13.18
CA GLU A 85 -1.00 2.17 13.93
C GLU A 85 0.49 1.95 14.21
N VAL A 86 1.36 2.11 13.22
CA VAL A 86 2.83 1.98 13.38
C VAL A 86 3.38 2.96 14.40
N ASN A 87 2.98 4.24 14.34
CA ASN A 87 3.45 5.25 15.28
C ASN A 87 3.01 4.91 16.72
N ASN A 88 1.72 4.66 16.93
CA ASN A 88 1.19 4.38 18.26
C ASN A 88 1.68 3.04 18.83
N LEU A 89 1.86 2.01 17.99
CA LEU A 89 2.47 0.73 18.40
C LEU A 89 3.92 0.92 18.85
N GLY A 90 4.70 1.74 18.15
CA GLY A 90 6.07 2.05 18.53
C GLY A 90 6.16 2.65 19.93
N GLU A 91 5.24 3.57 20.25
CA GLU A 91 5.13 4.19 21.58
C GLU A 91 4.62 3.20 22.64
N VAL A 92 3.53 2.48 22.34
CA VAL A 92 2.87 1.54 23.27
C VAL A 92 3.79 0.41 23.71
N LEU A 93 4.61 -0.11 22.79
CA LEU A 93 5.56 -1.19 23.04
C LEU A 93 6.86 -0.72 23.70
N GLY A 94 7.20 0.58 23.59
CA GLY A 94 8.15 1.29 24.45
C GLY A 94 9.60 0.77 24.49
N SER A 95 9.99 -0.11 23.57
CA SER A 95 11.31 -0.74 23.51
C SER A 95 11.81 -0.79 22.07
N THR A 96 13.12 -0.93 21.86
CA THR A 96 13.65 -1.08 20.48
C THR A 96 13.04 -2.29 19.77
N GLN A 97 12.87 -3.42 20.47
CA GLN A 97 12.19 -4.59 19.89
C GLN A 97 10.73 -4.27 19.54
N GLY A 98 10.05 -3.50 20.39
CA GLY A 98 8.71 -2.99 20.11
C GLY A 98 8.64 -2.09 18.88
N ILE A 99 9.60 -1.17 18.72
CA ILE A 99 9.69 -0.31 17.53
C ILE A 99 9.93 -1.15 16.28
N LEU A 100 10.85 -2.12 16.33
CA LEU A 100 11.11 -3.03 15.21
C LEU A 100 9.87 -3.89 14.87
N ALA A 101 9.15 -4.36 15.87
CA ALA A 101 7.90 -5.10 15.70
C ALA A 101 6.83 -4.23 15.02
N SER A 102 6.71 -2.97 15.43
CA SER A 102 5.82 -2.00 14.80
C SER A 102 6.19 -1.73 13.34
N LEU A 103 7.48 -1.56 13.04
CA LEU A 103 7.95 -1.37 11.67
C LEU A 103 7.71 -2.60 10.78
N ASN A 104 7.90 -3.80 11.33
CA ASN A 104 7.58 -5.05 10.63
C ASN A 104 6.07 -5.19 10.39
N TYR A 105 5.23 -4.83 11.37
CA TYR A 105 3.78 -4.75 11.19
C TYR A 105 3.42 -3.81 10.03
N GLY A 106 4.00 -2.60 10.02
CA GLY A 106 3.81 -1.66 8.92
C GLY A 106 4.23 -2.24 7.58
N TYR A 107 5.40 -2.89 7.51
CA TYR A 107 5.88 -3.54 6.30
C TYR A 107 4.88 -4.58 5.77
N ASP A 108 4.36 -5.45 6.64
CA ASP A 108 3.40 -6.49 6.26
C ASP A 108 2.07 -5.90 5.76
N GLU A 109 1.56 -4.84 6.40
CA GLU A 109 0.34 -4.15 5.94
C GLU A 109 0.54 -3.43 4.61
N TYR A 110 1.69 -2.80 4.40
CA TYR A 110 2.00 -2.17 3.10
C TYR A 110 2.21 -3.21 1.99
N ASP A 111 2.70 -4.42 2.29
CA ASP A 111 2.82 -5.49 1.28
C ASP A 111 1.42 -5.98 0.83
N LYS A 112 0.44 -6.01 1.75
CA LYS A 112 -0.97 -6.23 1.38
C LYS A 112 -1.49 -5.14 0.44
N LEU A 113 -1.19 -3.86 0.73
CA LEU A 113 -1.57 -2.75 -0.15
C LEU A 113 -0.88 -2.84 -1.52
N LEU A 114 0.40 -3.19 -1.56
CA LEU A 114 1.15 -3.41 -2.81
C LEU A 114 0.46 -4.45 -3.67
N ASN A 115 0.12 -5.60 -3.08
CA ASN A 115 -0.58 -6.68 -3.78
C ASN A 115 -1.98 -6.26 -4.24
N LYS A 116 -2.71 -5.51 -3.42
CA LYS A 116 -4.04 -4.96 -3.77
C LYS A 116 -3.95 -4.04 -4.99
N TYR A 117 -3.10 -3.02 -4.94
CA TYR A 117 -3.03 -2.01 -5.99
C TYR A 117 -2.38 -2.54 -7.27
N TYR A 118 -1.43 -3.46 -7.18
CA TYR A 118 -0.94 -4.20 -8.35
C TYR A 118 -2.07 -4.96 -9.06
N LYS A 119 -2.91 -5.69 -8.31
CA LYS A 119 -4.05 -6.43 -8.88
C LYS A 119 -5.08 -5.50 -9.52
N LEU A 120 -5.39 -4.39 -8.88
CA LEU A 120 -6.32 -3.37 -9.41
C LEU A 120 -5.77 -2.74 -10.70
N TYR A 121 -4.53 -2.25 -10.68
CA TYR A 121 -3.88 -1.65 -11.85
C TYR A 121 -3.82 -2.64 -13.03
N ARG A 122 -3.34 -3.86 -12.80
CA ARG A 122 -3.25 -4.90 -13.84
C ARG A 122 -4.62 -5.26 -14.42
N ALA A 123 -5.68 -5.23 -13.62
CA ALA A 123 -7.04 -5.48 -14.11
C ALA A 123 -7.51 -4.39 -15.08
N GLU A 124 -7.21 -3.11 -14.81
CA GLU A 124 -7.58 -2.01 -15.71
C GLU A 124 -6.77 -2.03 -17.02
N VAL A 125 -5.45 -2.28 -16.96
CA VAL A 125 -4.60 -2.45 -18.16
C VAL A 125 -5.16 -3.55 -19.07
N LYS A 126 -5.57 -4.69 -18.50
CA LYS A 126 -6.17 -5.78 -19.26
C LYS A 126 -7.53 -5.46 -19.87
N LYS A 127 -8.29 -4.51 -19.30
CA LYS A 127 -9.55 -4.05 -19.89
C LYS A 127 -9.29 -3.16 -21.10
N GLN A 128 -8.39 -2.18 -20.97
CA GLN A 128 -8.06 -1.26 -22.07
C GLN A 128 -7.46 -1.99 -23.29
N ASN A 129 -6.56 -2.97 -23.06
CA ASN A 129 -6.00 -3.80 -24.14
C ASN A 129 -7.03 -4.68 -24.88
N LYS A 130 -8.25 -4.84 -24.34
CA LYS A 130 -9.36 -5.55 -25.01
C LYS A 130 -10.30 -4.63 -25.78
N THR A 131 -10.34 -3.33 -25.44
CA THR A 131 -11.29 -2.37 -25.99
C THR A 131 -10.71 -1.52 -27.12
N THR A 132 -9.39 -1.46 -27.29
CA THR A 132 -8.76 -0.75 -28.41
C THR A 132 -8.61 -1.73 -29.59
N PRO A 133 -9.36 -1.57 -30.70
CA PRO A 133 -9.03 -2.24 -31.94
C PRO A 133 -7.66 -1.69 -32.37
N THR A 134 -6.69 -2.56 -32.61
CA THR A 134 -5.44 -2.18 -33.27
C THR A 134 -5.78 -1.65 -34.66
N GLY A 135 -6.01 -0.34 -34.75
CA GLY A 135 -6.24 0.40 -35.97
C GLY A 135 -4.92 0.59 -36.72
N ALA A 136 -5.02 0.66 -38.05
CA ALA A 136 -3.95 0.48 -39.03
C ALA A 136 -2.80 1.50 -39.02
N PHE A 137 -2.61 2.31 -37.99
CA PHE A 137 -1.55 3.31 -37.88
C PHE A 137 -1.14 3.53 -36.42
N SER A 138 -0.30 2.66 -35.86
CA SER A 138 0.57 3.05 -34.75
C SER A 138 1.97 2.50 -35.00
N HIS A 139 2.95 3.39 -35.04
CA HIS A 139 4.39 3.04 -34.98
C HIS A 139 4.81 2.77 -33.52
N GLU A 140 3.88 2.30 -32.69
CA GLU A 140 4.22 1.83 -31.35
C GLU A 140 4.90 0.47 -31.49
N PRO A 141 5.96 0.19 -30.70
CA PRO A 141 6.55 -1.13 -30.66
C PRO A 141 5.43 -2.13 -30.40
N SER A 142 5.26 -3.09 -31.31
CA SER A 142 4.21 -4.08 -31.19
C SER A 142 4.42 -4.83 -29.86
N ILE A 143 3.55 -4.56 -28.88
CA ILE A 143 3.50 -5.38 -27.67
C ILE A 143 3.15 -6.77 -28.18
N GLN A 144 4.13 -7.68 -28.18
CA GLN A 144 3.93 -9.04 -28.64
C GLN A 144 2.72 -9.62 -27.91
N LYS A 145 1.75 -10.15 -28.66
CA LYS A 145 0.59 -10.86 -28.10
C LYS A 145 1.10 -11.94 -27.14
N GLY A 146 0.97 -11.70 -25.84
CA GLY A 146 1.35 -12.67 -24.80
C GLY A 146 2.30 -12.14 -23.72
N GLN A 147 2.92 -10.97 -23.91
CA GLN A 147 3.86 -10.44 -22.92
C GLN A 147 3.14 -9.54 -21.90
N ASP A 148 3.06 -9.99 -20.65
CA ASP A 148 2.54 -9.21 -19.53
C ASP A 148 3.67 -8.35 -18.97
N THR A 149 3.99 -7.26 -19.68
CA THR A 149 5.09 -6.34 -19.34
C THR A 149 4.98 -5.80 -17.90
N LEU A 150 3.76 -5.63 -17.41
CA LEU A 150 3.49 -5.24 -16.02
C LEU A 150 3.88 -6.33 -15.01
N LEU A 151 3.68 -7.60 -15.34
CA LEU A 151 4.17 -8.72 -14.54
C LEU A 151 5.70 -8.79 -14.53
N GLU A 152 6.35 -8.50 -15.66
CA GLU A 152 7.81 -8.44 -15.75
C GLU A 152 8.38 -7.27 -14.92
N GLU A 153 7.79 -6.08 -15.03
CA GLU A 153 8.13 -4.92 -14.20
C GLU A 153 8.01 -5.25 -12.71
N GLN A 154 6.89 -5.85 -12.29
CA GLN A 154 6.69 -6.22 -10.89
C GLN A 154 7.68 -7.28 -10.42
N ARG A 155 8.03 -8.27 -11.25
CA ARG A 155 9.07 -9.27 -10.93
C ARG A 155 10.45 -8.63 -10.79
N ALA A 156 10.79 -7.68 -11.65
CA ALA A 156 12.05 -6.95 -11.58
C ALA A 156 12.11 -6.10 -10.29
N TRP A 157 11.02 -5.41 -9.95
CA TRP A 157 10.93 -4.65 -8.71
C TRP A 157 11.06 -5.54 -7.47
N LEU A 158 10.42 -6.71 -7.45
CA LEU A 158 10.59 -7.67 -6.34
C LEU A 158 12.05 -8.13 -6.18
N LYS A 159 12.76 -8.40 -7.29
CA LYS A 159 14.20 -8.71 -7.24
C LYS A 159 15.02 -7.56 -6.69
N LEU A 160 14.71 -6.32 -7.08
CA LEU A 160 15.36 -5.12 -6.55
C LEU A 160 15.15 -5.00 -5.04
N ARG A 161 13.89 -5.12 -4.58
CA ARG A 161 13.54 -5.11 -3.16
C ARG A 161 14.31 -6.19 -2.40
N ASP A 162 14.24 -7.44 -2.85
CA ASP A 162 14.88 -8.56 -2.15
C ASP A 162 16.41 -8.39 -2.09
N SER A 163 17.02 -7.84 -3.14
CA SER A 163 18.45 -7.51 -3.17
C SER A 163 18.81 -6.38 -2.21
N TYR A 164 17.96 -5.33 -2.14
CA TYR A 164 18.14 -4.22 -1.22
C TYR A 164 17.99 -4.64 0.25
N GLU A 165 17.05 -5.55 0.54
CA GLU A 165 16.86 -6.13 1.86
C GLU A 165 18.05 -7.01 2.26
N ALA A 166 18.57 -7.83 1.34
CA ALA A 166 19.77 -8.62 1.57
C ALA A 166 21.00 -7.74 1.84
N TYR A 167 21.17 -6.66 1.05
CA TYR A 167 22.22 -5.66 1.29
C TYR A 167 22.10 -5.03 2.67
N THR A 168 20.90 -4.54 3.03
CA THR A 168 20.66 -3.90 4.33
C THR A 168 20.97 -4.87 5.48
N LYS A 169 20.61 -6.15 5.37
CA LYS A 169 20.93 -7.18 6.37
C LYS A 169 22.44 -7.45 6.47
N ALA A 170 23.14 -7.57 5.34
CA ALA A 170 24.59 -7.79 5.32
C ALA A 170 25.36 -6.57 5.84
N HIS A 171 24.91 -5.37 5.48
CA HIS A 171 25.48 -4.11 5.94
C HIS A 171 25.24 -3.90 7.44
N HIS A 172 24.06 -4.26 7.93
CA HIS A 172 23.76 -4.29 9.36
C HIS A 172 24.73 -5.21 10.12
N ALA A 173 24.93 -6.44 9.65
CA ALA A 173 25.90 -7.36 10.26
C ALA A 173 27.33 -6.78 10.24
N HIS A 174 27.76 -6.17 9.13
CA HIS A 174 29.06 -5.53 9.04
C HIS A 174 29.23 -4.38 10.05
N ILE A 175 28.24 -3.49 10.19
CA ILE A 175 28.30 -2.36 11.13
C ILE A 175 28.24 -2.85 12.59
N TYR A 176 27.40 -3.83 12.89
CA TYR A 176 27.23 -4.35 14.24
C TYR A 176 28.43 -5.17 14.71
N ASP A 177 28.84 -6.15 13.91
CA ASP A 177 29.83 -7.13 14.31
C ASP A 177 31.25 -6.55 14.31
N ILE A 178 31.50 -5.49 13.54
CA ILE A 178 32.84 -4.88 13.41
C ILE A 178 32.98 -3.57 14.19
N ASN A 179 31.94 -2.73 14.25
CA ASN A 179 32.03 -1.39 14.85
C ASN A 179 31.26 -1.23 16.18
N GLY A 180 30.68 -2.31 16.72
CA GLY A 180 29.93 -2.26 17.98
C GLY A 180 28.65 -1.42 17.89
N GLY A 181 28.01 -1.37 16.72
CA GLY A 181 26.83 -0.55 16.45
C GLY A 181 25.66 -0.79 17.43
N GLY A 182 24.92 0.27 17.73
CA GLY A 182 23.72 0.22 18.58
C GLY A 182 22.42 -0.06 17.80
N THR A 183 21.33 -0.31 18.53
CA THR A 183 19.99 -0.68 18.02
C THR A 183 19.33 0.33 17.10
N ILE A 184 19.92 1.51 16.96
CA ILE A 184 19.53 2.54 16.00
C ILE A 184 19.65 2.06 14.54
N TYR A 185 20.69 1.29 14.18
CA TYR A 185 20.86 0.82 12.81
C TYR A 185 19.79 -0.20 12.39
N SER A 186 19.30 -1.04 13.30
CA SER A 186 18.16 -1.92 13.01
C SER A 186 16.89 -1.13 12.69
N ILE A 187 16.67 -0.03 13.42
CA ILE A 187 15.51 0.84 13.22
C ILE A 187 15.63 1.56 11.86
N GLU A 188 16.81 2.12 11.54
CA GLU A 188 17.08 2.75 10.24
C GLU A 188 16.89 1.78 9.07
N ALA A 189 17.44 0.57 9.19
CA ALA A 189 17.27 -0.50 8.21
C ALA A 189 15.79 -0.84 7.98
N SER A 190 15.03 -1.05 9.06
CA SER A 190 13.60 -1.36 8.97
C SER A 190 12.79 -0.20 8.38
N ASN A 191 13.14 1.05 8.72
CA ASN A 191 12.52 2.24 8.12
C ASN A 191 12.81 2.34 6.62
N ALA A 192 14.06 2.07 6.19
CA ALA A 192 14.41 2.11 4.77
C ALA A 192 13.65 1.03 3.97
N ARG A 193 13.52 -0.18 4.52
CA ARG A 193 12.72 -1.27 3.92
C ARG A 193 11.25 -0.87 3.77
N LEU A 194 10.66 -0.33 4.84
CA LEU A 194 9.29 0.17 4.81
C LEU A 194 9.13 1.32 3.80
N GLY A 195 10.07 2.26 3.76
CA GLY A 195 10.06 3.39 2.83
C GLY A 195 10.05 2.95 1.36
N LEU A 196 10.90 1.99 0.98
CA LEU A 196 10.94 1.42 -0.37
C LEU A 196 9.57 0.84 -0.77
N LEU A 197 8.91 0.14 0.17
CA LEU A 197 7.60 -0.46 -0.05
C LEU A 197 6.51 0.62 -0.20
N LYS A 198 6.50 1.64 0.67
CA LYS A 198 5.60 2.80 0.58
C LYS A 198 5.67 3.49 -0.78
N MET A 199 6.88 3.69 -1.31
CA MET A 199 7.08 4.30 -2.63
C MET A 199 6.41 3.48 -3.74
N ARG A 200 6.59 2.16 -3.74
CA ARG A 200 5.97 1.30 -4.75
C ARG A 200 4.44 1.24 -4.62
N VAL A 201 3.91 1.25 -3.40
CA VAL A 201 2.46 1.32 -3.17
C VAL A 201 1.88 2.62 -3.72
N ASN A 202 2.51 3.76 -3.44
CA ASN A 202 2.13 5.06 -4.00
C ASN A 202 2.13 5.03 -5.53
N GLU A 203 3.20 4.51 -6.14
CA GLU A 203 3.32 4.39 -7.60
C GLU A 203 2.20 3.55 -8.20
N LEU A 204 1.95 2.35 -7.65
CA LEU A 204 0.90 1.45 -8.13
C LEU A 204 -0.50 2.05 -7.99
N PHE A 205 -0.75 2.78 -6.89
CA PHE A 205 -2.00 3.50 -6.71
C PHE A 205 -2.17 4.63 -7.71
N SER A 206 -1.14 5.47 -7.91
CA SER A 206 -1.19 6.58 -8.87
C SER A 206 -1.43 6.08 -10.29
N ARG A 207 -0.72 5.03 -10.73
CA ARG A 207 -0.96 4.40 -12.03
C ARG A 207 -2.37 3.81 -12.15
N TYR A 208 -2.88 3.18 -11.09
CA TYR A 208 -4.27 2.71 -11.07
C TYR A 208 -5.27 3.88 -11.19
N LEU A 209 -5.04 4.97 -10.45
CA LEU A 209 -5.90 6.17 -10.48
C LEU A 209 -5.96 6.74 -11.90
N MET A 210 -4.80 6.94 -12.54
CA MET A 210 -4.70 7.38 -13.95
C MET A 210 -5.52 6.52 -14.91
N MET A 211 -5.58 5.21 -14.68
CA MET A 211 -6.32 4.30 -15.59
C MET A 211 -7.84 4.39 -15.42
N ILE A 212 -8.32 4.88 -14.28
CA ILE A 212 -9.76 4.97 -13.98
C ILE A 212 -10.32 6.40 -14.05
N THR A 213 -9.45 7.41 -14.10
CA THR A 213 -9.79 8.81 -14.37
C THR A 213 -9.39 9.15 -15.81
N ASP A 214 -10.31 9.59 -16.66
CA ASP A 214 -10.09 9.88 -18.09
C ASP A 214 -9.13 11.09 -18.37
N GLY A 215 -8.14 11.37 -17.53
CA GLY A 215 -7.23 12.51 -17.68
C GLY A 215 -5.99 12.36 -16.81
N GLY A 216 -4.82 12.70 -17.38
CA GLY A 216 -3.49 12.49 -16.83
C GLY A 216 -3.32 12.98 -15.41
N VAL A 217 -2.84 12.09 -14.54
CA VAL A 217 -2.17 12.50 -13.30
C VAL A 217 -0.75 12.85 -13.72
N GLU A 218 -0.36 14.11 -13.55
CA GLU A 218 1.01 14.58 -13.79
C GLU A 218 1.97 13.76 -12.91
N PHE A 219 3.00 13.20 -13.56
CA PHE A 219 3.93 12.23 -13.01
C PHE A 219 5.08 12.91 -12.25
N ASP A 220 4.84 14.08 -11.66
CA ASP A 220 5.92 15.01 -11.30
C ASP A 220 6.60 14.75 -9.94
N SER A 221 6.31 13.66 -9.23
CA SER A 221 6.99 13.44 -7.92
C SER A 221 7.11 12.01 -7.40
N ILE A 222 7.14 10.98 -8.25
CA ILE A 222 7.36 9.60 -7.74
C ILE A 222 8.82 9.38 -7.28
N PHE A 223 9.75 10.14 -7.85
CA PHE A 223 11.11 10.30 -7.33
C PHE A 223 11.28 11.81 -7.14
N GLY A 224 11.64 12.29 -5.95
CA GLY A 224 11.90 13.70 -5.67
C GLY A 224 13.11 14.27 -6.41
N CYS A 225 13.20 14.09 -7.72
CA CYS A 225 14.07 14.82 -8.61
C CYS A 225 13.21 15.87 -9.30
N ASN A 226 13.17 17.08 -8.73
CA ASN A 226 12.98 18.26 -9.56
C ASN A 226 14.14 18.26 -10.55
N VAL A 227 13.91 17.75 -11.77
CA VAL A 227 14.76 18.08 -12.91
C VAL A 227 14.30 19.45 -13.44
N GLY A 228 14.22 20.42 -12.51
CA GLY A 228 14.20 21.82 -12.85
C GLY A 228 15.62 22.15 -13.26
N GLY A 229 15.82 22.24 -14.58
CA GLY A 229 17.12 22.55 -15.15
C GLY A 229 17.64 23.89 -14.64
N ASP A 230 18.87 23.85 -14.18
CA ASP A 230 19.88 24.87 -14.47
C ASP A 230 21.18 24.11 -14.77
N ILE A 231 21.41 23.86 -16.05
CA ILE A 231 22.74 23.83 -16.66
C ILE A 231 22.78 25.00 -17.62
#